data_AF-A0A162W0U2-F1
#
_entry.id   AF-A0A162W0U2-F1
#
_cell.length_a   1.000
_cell.length_b   1.000
_cell.length_c   1.000
_cell.angle_alpha   90.00
_cell.angle_beta   90.00
_cell.angle_gamma   90.00
#
_symmetry.space_group_name_H-M   'P 1'
#
loop_
_entity.id
_entity.type
_entity.pdbx_description
1 polymer ?
#
loop_
_entity_poly.entity_id
_entity_poly.type
_entity_poly.pdbx_seq_one_letter_code
_entity_poly.pdbx_strand_id
1 'polypeptide(L)'
;MRDASRRGDQHAMLLWPDDLLTLFSLRMSSHGMSISRIDMRCDTQYALQQLHDAQDMGDRALALIADELFCWFKARQSGLSGHPH
;
A
#
# COMPACT_ATOMS: atom_id res chain seq x y z
N MET A 1 28.95 -20.63 10.24
CA MET A 1 27.47 -20.51 10.37
C MET A 1 27.13 -19.07 10.00
N ARG A 2 26.27 -18.88 8.99
CA ARG A 2 26.10 -17.62 8.27
C ARG A 2 25.45 -16.53 9.13
N ASP A 3 26.07 -15.37 9.04
CA ASP A 3 25.66 -14.04 9.46
C ASP A 3 24.15 -13.81 9.29
N ALA A 4 23.41 -13.81 10.40
CA ALA A 4 22.03 -13.35 10.43
C ALA A 4 22.07 -11.83 10.38
N SER A 5 22.25 -11.29 9.18
CA SER A 5 22.11 -9.87 8.84
C SER A 5 20.66 -9.46 9.08
N ARG A 6 20.27 -9.32 10.35
CA ARG A 6 19.10 -8.59 10.79
C ARG A 6 19.43 -7.12 10.56
N ARG A 7 19.41 -6.70 9.29
CA ARG A 7 19.23 -5.29 8.99
C ARG A 7 17.91 -4.92 9.65
N GLY A 8 18.03 -4.21 10.77
CA GLY A 8 16.95 -3.38 11.27
C GLY A 8 16.71 -2.34 10.19
N ASP A 9 15.89 -2.73 9.21
CA ASP A 9 15.28 -1.80 8.29
C ASP A 9 14.30 -1.03 9.16
N GLN A 10 14.75 0.14 9.59
CA GLN A 10 13.97 1.07 10.37
C GLN A 10 12.69 1.26 9.59
N HIS A 11 11.56 0.84 10.16
CA HIS A 11 10.20 1.07 9.69
C HIS A 11 10.06 2.52 9.22
N ALA A 12 10.40 2.79 7.96
CA ALA A 12 9.92 3.94 7.25
C ALA A 12 8.47 3.57 6.97
N MET A 13 7.61 3.72 7.99
CA MET A 13 6.17 3.57 7.83
C MET A 13 5.81 4.25 6.53
N LEU A 14 5.30 3.46 5.59
CA LEU A 14 4.85 4.01 4.32
C LEU A 14 3.78 5.03 4.69
N LEU A 15 4.06 6.31 4.41
CA LEU A 15 3.15 7.42 4.68
C LEU A 15 2.08 7.42 3.58
N TRP A 16 1.22 6.41 3.61
CA TRP A 16 0.03 6.40 2.76
C TRP A 16 -0.94 7.46 3.27
N PRO A 17 -1.68 8.14 2.37
CA PRO A 17 -2.76 9.02 2.78
C PRO A 17 -3.83 8.22 3.54
N ASP A 18 -4.13 8.64 4.78
CA ASP A 18 -5.01 7.89 5.70
C ASP A 18 -6.43 7.75 5.14
N ASP A 19 -6.96 8.84 4.56
CA ASP A 19 -8.29 8.86 3.92
C ASP A 19 -8.37 7.87 2.75
N LEU A 20 -7.34 7.86 1.90
CA LEU A 20 -7.30 6.97 0.74
C LEU A 20 -7.16 5.50 1.17
N LEU A 21 -6.34 5.24 2.19
CA LEU A 21 -6.17 3.91 2.77
C LEU A 21 -7.45 3.41 3.45
N THR A 22 -8.18 4.31 4.12
CA THR A 22 -9.47 4.01 4.74
C THR A 22 -10.54 3.71 3.68
N LEU A 23 -10.63 4.52 2.62
CA LEU A 23 -11.54 4.29 1.51
C LEU A 23 -11.25 2.95 0.80
N PHE A 24 -9.97 2.67 0.56
CA PHE A 24 -9.51 1.39 0.00
C PHE A 24 -9.93 0.22 0.88
N SER A 25 -9.71 0.30 2.19
CA SER A 25 -10.09 -0.74 3.16
C SER A 25 -11.60 -1.02 3.16
N LEU A 26 -12.42 0.02 3.09
CA LEU A 26 -13.89 -0.09 3.05
C LEU A 26 -14.37 -0.78 1.76
N ARG A 27 -13.76 -0.43 0.62
CA ARG A 27 -14.10 -1.05 -0.66
C ARG A 27 -13.65 -2.51 -0.72
N MET A 28 -12.43 -2.83 -0.31
CA MET A 28 -11.97 -4.22 -0.18
C MET A 28 -12.92 -5.04 0.69
N SER A 29 -13.38 -4.47 1.81
CA SER A 29 -14.34 -5.13 2.70
C SER A 29 -15.70 -5.38 2.03
N SER A 30 -16.13 -4.49 1.12
CA SER A 30 -17.35 -4.68 0.34
C SER A 30 -17.25 -5.85 -0.66
N HIS A 31 -16.03 -6.23 -1.05
CA HIS A 31 -15.72 -7.42 -1.85
C HIS A 31 -15.38 -8.64 -0.99
N GLY A 32 -15.57 -8.57 0.33
CA GLY A 32 -15.31 -9.68 1.26
C GLY A 32 -13.85 -9.82 1.68
N MET A 33 -12.97 -8.86 1.34
CA MET A 33 -11.58 -8.86 1.77
C MET A 33 -11.36 -7.88 2.92
N SER A 34 -10.93 -8.39 4.07
CA SER A 34 -10.50 -7.55 5.19
C SER A 34 -9.00 -7.30 5.12
N ILE A 35 -8.60 -6.03 5.05
CA ILE A 35 -7.19 -5.65 4.98
C ILE A 35 -6.73 -4.98 6.28
N SER A 36 -5.47 -5.19 6.62
CA SER A 36 -4.83 -4.58 7.79
C SER A 36 -4.10 -3.30 7.38
N ARG A 37 -4.60 -2.14 7.82
CA ARG A 37 -3.94 -0.85 7.55
C ARG A 37 -2.55 -0.73 8.17
N ILE A 38 -2.29 -1.48 9.25
CA ILE A 38 -0.96 -1.53 9.86
C ILE A 38 -0.01 -2.29 8.94
N ASP A 39 -0.43 -3.42 8.39
CA ASP A 39 0.39 -4.22 7.48
C ASP A 39 0.60 -3.48 6.15
N MET A 40 -0.40 -2.76 5.66
CA MET A 40 -0.23 -1.85 4.50
C MET A 40 0.91 -0.83 4.71
N ARG A 41 1.13 -0.36 5.95
CA ARG A 41 2.15 0.65 6.28
C ARG A 41 3.53 0.08 6.57
N CYS A 42 3.58 -1.15 7.08
CA CYS A 42 4.79 -1.76 7.62
C CYS A 42 5.37 -2.84 6.70
N ASP A 43 4.54 -3.45 5.85
CA ASP A 43 4.93 -4.53 4.95
C ASP A 43 4.62 -4.15 3.50
N THR A 44 5.69 -3.81 2.77
CA THR A 44 5.61 -3.46 1.36
C THR A 44 5.09 -4.61 0.49
N GLN A 45 5.44 -5.86 0.81
CA GLN A 45 4.99 -7.00 0.01
C GLN A 45 3.50 -7.23 0.18
N TYR A 46 3.02 -7.15 1.44
CA TYR A 46 1.60 -7.17 1.73
C TYR A 46 0.86 -6.06 0.99
N ALA A 47 1.35 -4.83 1.07
CA ALA A 47 0.72 -3.69 0.41
C ALA A 47 0.63 -3.87 -1.11
N LEU A 48 1.72 -4.27 -1.77
CA LEU A 48 1.74 -4.52 -3.21
C LEU A 48 0.78 -5.64 -3.63
N GLN A 49 0.68 -6.70 -2.83
CA GLN A 49 -0.27 -7.78 -3.08
C GLN A 49 -1.71 -7.26 -3.00
N GLN A 50 -2.07 -6.50 -1.96
CA GLN A 50 -3.43 -5.95 -1.84
C GLN A 50 -3.79 -5.01 -2.99
N LEU A 51 -2.83 -4.20 -3.46
CA LEU A 51 -3.04 -3.33 -4.62
C LEU A 51 -3.22 -4.12 -5.92
N HIS A 52 -2.49 -5.21 -6.10
CA HIS A 52 -2.66 -6.10 -7.23
C HIS A 52 -4.03 -6.80 -7.19
N ASP A 53 -4.41 -7.36 -6.05
CA ASP A 53 -5.70 -8.04 -5.86
C ASP A 53 -6.87 -7.08 -6.18
N ALA A 54 -6.75 -5.82 -5.73
CA ALA A 54 -7.73 -4.76 -6.00
C ALA A 54 -7.92 -4.44 -7.49
N GLN A 55 -6.87 -4.58 -8.32
CA GLN A 55 -6.96 -4.40 -9.76
C GLN A 55 -7.70 -5.56 -10.44
N ASP A 56 -7.54 -6.77 -9.92
CA ASP A 56 -8.12 -8.00 -10.48
C ASP A 56 -9.59 -8.25 -10.06
N MET A 57 -10.09 -7.56 -9.03
CA MET A 57 -11.48 -7.69 -8.56
C MET A 57 -12.56 -7.16 -9.52
N GLY A 58 -12.17 -6.45 -10.58
CA GLY A 58 -13.13 -5.90 -11.56
C GLY A 58 -13.95 -4.69 -11.08
N ASP A 59 -13.73 -4.19 -9.86
CA ASP A 59 -14.25 -2.90 -9.39
C ASP A 59 -13.34 -1.78 -9.87
N ARG A 60 -13.77 -1.06 -10.91
CA ARG A 60 -13.01 0.05 -11.51
C ARG A 60 -12.67 1.16 -10.52
N ALA A 61 -13.56 1.45 -9.57
CA ALA A 61 -13.31 2.51 -8.60
C ALA A 61 -12.30 2.05 -7.54
N LEU A 62 -12.33 0.78 -7.14
CA LEU A 62 -11.31 0.17 -6.30
C LEU A 62 -9.94 0.15 -7.02
N ALA A 63 -9.91 -0.18 -8.30
CA ALA A 63 -8.69 -0.17 -9.11
C ALA A 63 -8.07 1.24 -9.23
N LEU A 64 -8.90 2.29 -9.37
CA LEU A 64 -8.42 3.68 -9.38
C LEU A 64 -7.78 4.08 -8.05
N ILE A 65 -8.40 3.71 -6.92
CA ILE A 65 -7.85 3.98 -5.58
C ILE A 65 -6.54 3.22 -5.38
N ALA A 66 -6.46 1.98 -5.85
CA ALA A 66 -5.25 1.18 -5.80
C ALA A 66 -4.10 1.81 -6.63
N ASP A 67 -4.40 2.32 -7.82
CA ASP A 67 -3.41 3.02 -8.65
C ASP A 67 -2.92 4.31 -8.00
N GLU A 68 -3.83 5.08 -7.39
CA GLU A 68 -3.46 6.31 -6.67
C GLU A 68 -2.55 6.00 -5.48
N LEU A 69 -2.93 5.01 -4.65
CA LEU A 69 -2.08 4.50 -3.56
C LEU A 69 -0.70 4.06 -4.09
N PHE A 70 -0.66 3.34 -5.21
CA PHE A 70 0.59 2.91 -5.84
C PHE A 70 1.44 4.10 -6.33
N CYS A 71 0.81 5.16 -6.83
CA CYS A 71 1.50 6.38 -7.22
C CYS A 71 2.16 7.09 -6.03
N TRP A 72 1.46 7.18 -4.89
CA TRP A 72 2.05 7.66 -3.63
C TRP A 72 3.28 6.85 -3.20
N PHE A 73 3.18 5.53 -3.30
CA PHE A 73 4.29 4.62 -3.01
C PHE A 73 5.49 4.85 -3.95
N LYS A 74 5.26 4.95 -5.27
CA LYS A 74 6.31 5.24 -6.25
C LYS A 74 6.97 6.60 -6.03
N ALA A 75 6.19 7.64 -5.76
CA ALA A 75 6.73 8.99 -5.50
C ALA A 75 7.69 8.97 -4.31
N ARG A 76 7.32 8.25 -3.25
CA ARG A 76 8.16 8.09 -2.05
C ARG A 76 9.44 7.29 -2.32
N GLN A 77 9.35 6.16 -3.01
CA GLN A 77 10.51 5.33 -3.35
C GLN A 77 11.50 6.06 -4.25
N SER A 78 11.01 6.91 -5.15
CA SER A 78 11.84 7.65 -6.09
C SER A 78 12.67 8.76 -5.41
N GLY A 79 12.48 9.01 -4.10
CA GLY A 79 13.07 10.14 -3.40
C GLY A 79 12.59 11.50 -3.92
N LEU A 80 11.64 11.49 -4.85
CA LEU A 80 11.01 12.66 -5.40
C LEU A 80 9.96 13.09 -4.38
N SER A 81 10.32 14.00 -3.48
CA SER A 81 9.40 14.79 -2.67
C SER A 81 8.51 15.72 -3.51
N GLY A 82 8.11 15.28 -4.70
CA GLY A 82 7.15 15.91 -5.59
C GLY A 82 5.79 15.28 -5.38
N HIS A 83 5.03 15.87 -4.46
CA HIS A 83 3.60 15.72 -4.34
C HIS A 83 2.95 15.99 -5.71
N PRO A 84 2.23 15.05 -6.35
CA PRO A 84 1.30 15.42 -7.41
C PRO A 84 0.12 16.14 -6.75
N HIS A 85 -0.04 17.40 -7.09
CA HIS A 85 -1.05 18.33 -6.58
C HIS A 85 -2.32 18.29 -7.41
#